data_AF-A0A7X7JFU3-F1
#
_entry.id   AF-A0A7X7JFU3-F1
#
_cell.length_a   1.000
_cell.length_b   1.000
_cell.length_c   1.000
_cell.angle_alpha   90.00
_cell.angle_beta   90.00
_cell.angle_gamma   90.00
#
_symmetry.space_group_name_H-M   'P 1'
#
loop_
_entity.id
_entity.type
_entity.pdbx_description
1 polymer ?
#
loop_
_entity_poly.entity_id
_entity_poly.type
_entity_poly.pdbx_seq_one_letter_code
_entity_poly.pdbx_strand_id
1 'polypeptide(L)'
;MPNHEVAPGLLGYEQLEVTAGPEDELAYKVTAQIEPHGGKYIVTKIVAEQVPDGPPIQRGELAKISMEPFVREAAREISMLTGEGKSRPIASAPEFWDKLEATKTVSDEDLPQLAALYRWVRLQDGRPTTIMARDFDVSPATVRRWLVRAVEAGHLTQEERTK
;
A
#
# COMPACT_ATOMS: atom_id res chain seq x y z
N MET A 1 16.52 8.14 -0.73
CA MET A 1 15.20 8.80 -0.66
C MET A 1 14.29 8.13 -1.67
N PRO A 2 12.98 7.96 -1.38
CA PRO A 2 12.04 7.38 -2.35
C PRO A 2 11.89 8.37 -3.51
N ASN A 3 12.44 8.01 -4.67
CA ASN A 3 12.51 8.86 -5.86
C ASN A 3 12.05 8.13 -7.12
N HIS A 4 11.48 6.94 -6.98
CA HIS A 4 10.93 6.15 -8.07
C HIS A 4 9.41 6.23 -8.06
N GLU A 5 8.79 6.43 -9.21
CA GLU A 5 7.33 6.46 -9.33
C GLU A 5 6.78 5.03 -9.32
N VAL A 6 6.19 4.62 -8.19
CA VAL A 6 5.68 3.25 -7.98
C VAL A 6 4.21 3.09 -8.40
N ALA A 7 3.51 4.21 -8.49
CA ALA A 7 2.20 4.38 -9.10
C ALA A 7 2.05 5.86 -9.51
N PRO A 8 1.12 6.23 -10.41
CA PRO A 8 0.99 7.61 -10.88
C PRO A 8 0.89 8.64 -9.73
N GLY A 9 1.85 9.55 -9.66
CA GLY A 9 1.96 10.58 -8.62
C GLY A 9 2.38 10.07 -7.22
N LEU A 10 2.80 8.82 -7.10
CA LEU A 10 3.20 8.19 -5.85
C LEU A 10 4.68 7.79 -5.91
N LEU A 11 5.50 8.39 -5.05
CA LEU A 11 6.92 8.05 -4.96
C LEU A 11 7.18 6.97 -3.91
N GLY A 12 8.01 6.02 -4.31
CA GLY A 12 8.52 4.94 -3.48
C GLY A 12 9.93 4.58 -3.89
N TYR A 13 10.35 3.38 -3.50
CA TYR A 13 11.61 2.79 -3.96
C TYR A 13 11.33 1.86 -5.13
N GLU A 14 12.28 1.81 -6.06
CA GLU A 14 12.28 0.86 -7.18
C GLU A 14 12.36 -0.59 -6.69
N GLN A 15 13.08 -0.79 -5.58
CA GLN A 15 13.23 -2.07 -4.91
C GLN A 15 13.34 -1.83 -3.40
N LEU A 16 12.69 -2.69 -2.61
CA LEU A 16 12.83 -2.74 -1.16
C LEU A 16 13.27 -4.13 -0.71
N GLU A 17 13.95 -4.18 0.43
CA GLU A 17 14.21 -5.41 1.16
C GLU A 17 13.56 -5.30 2.54
N VAL A 18 12.65 -6.22 2.85
CA VAL A 18 12.00 -6.32 4.16
C VAL A 18 12.47 -7.60 4.81
N THR A 19 12.95 -7.50 6.05
CA THR A 19 13.37 -8.66 6.84
C THR A 19 12.44 -8.85 8.03
N ALA A 20 12.03 -10.09 8.27
CA ALA A 20 11.21 -10.50 9.41
C ALA A 20 11.79 -11.79 10.02
N GLY A 21 11.49 -12.05 11.29
CA GLY A 21 12.08 -13.16 12.04
C GLY A 21 11.12 -13.87 13.00
N PRO A 22 11.65 -14.69 13.92
CA PRO A 22 10.87 -15.31 15.00
C PRO A 22 10.07 -14.35 15.87
N GLU A 23 10.53 -13.11 16.01
CA GLU A 23 9.82 -12.00 16.63
C GLU A 23 8.51 -11.64 15.91
N ASP A 24 8.42 -11.93 14.61
CA ASP A 24 7.25 -11.74 13.74
C ASP A 24 6.50 -13.06 13.48
N GLU A 25 6.64 -14.03 14.39
CA GLU A 25 5.99 -15.35 14.34
C GLU A 25 6.48 -16.27 13.19
N LEU A 26 7.67 -16.01 12.62
CA LEU A 26 8.27 -16.86 11.58
C LEU A 26 9.28 -17.87 12.16
N ALA A 27 9.36 -19.07 11.58
CA ALA A 27 10.32 -20.08 12.03
C ALA A 27 11.80 -19.73 11.69
N TYR A 28 12.02 -18.82 10.74
CA TYR A 28 13.31 -18.46 10.16
C TYR A 28 13.45 -16.95 10.09
N LYS A 29 14.68 -16.47 9.92
CA LYS A 29 14.92 -15.11 9.45
C LYS A 29 14.63 -15.10 7.95
N VAL A 30 13.69 -14.28 7.52
CA VAL A 30 13.22 -14.22 6.13
C VAL A 30 13.44 -12.81 5.60
N THR A 31 14.17 -12.71 4.50
CA THR A 31 14.35 -11.46 3.75
C THR A 31 13.61 -11.55 2.43
N ALA A 32 12.69 -10.63 2.19
CA ALA A 32 11.89 -10.52 0.98
C ALA A 32 12.33 -9.30 0.16
N GLN A 33 12.57 -9.51 -1.14
CA GLN A 33 12.78 -8.44 -2.11
C GLN A 33 11.43 -8.08 -2.74
N ILE A 34 11.12 -6.79 -2.77
CA ILE A 34 9.82 -6.27 -3.19
C ILE A 34 10.00 -5.20 -4.26
N GLU A 35 9.21 -5.31 -5.33
CA GLU A 35 9.24 -4.39 -6.47
C GLU A 35 7.82 -3.95 -6.84
N PRO A 36 7.63 -2.70 -7.32
CA PRO A 36 6.36 -2.23 -7.83
C PRO A 36 6.06 -2.85 -9.20
N HIS A 37 4.86 -3.41 -9.38
CA HIS A 37 4.41 -3.98 -10.63
C HIS A 37 2.92 -3.69 -10.86
N GLY A 38 2.61 -2.92 -11.91
CA GLY A 38 1.22 -2.60 -12.28
C GLY A 38 0.44 -1.81 -11.20
N GLY A 39 1.15 -1.07 -10.34
CA GLY A 39 0.59 -0.35 -9.19
C GLY A 39 0.23 -1.24 -8.00
N LYS A 40 0.88 -2.40 -7.89
CA LYS A 40 0.89 -3.30 -6.72
C LYS A 40 2.33 -3.57 -6.32
N TYR A 41 2.61 -3.83 -5.05
CA TYR A 41 3.89 -4.43 -4.68
C TYR A 41 3.83 -5.94 -4.84
N ILE A 42 4.89 -6.51 -5.40
CA ILE A 42 5.07 -7.95 -5.54
C ILE A 42 6.37 -8.36 -4.89
N VAL A 43 6.37 -9.52 -4.23
CA VAL A 43 7.59 -10.14 -3.73
C VAL A 43 8.25 -10.88 -4.90
N THR A 44 9.45 -10.46 -5.29
CA THR A 44 10.19 -11.04 -6.43
C THR A 44 11.19 -12.10 -5.99
N LYS A 45 11.64 -12.06 -4.73
CA LYS A 45 12.58 -13.03 -4.15
C LYS A 45 12.39 -13.15 -2.65
N ILE A 46 12.61 -14.36 -2.13
CA ILE A 46 12.67 -14.64 -0.69
C ILE A 46 13.93 -15.43 -0.39
N VAL A 47 14.60 -15.05 0.68
CA VAL A 47 15.70 -15.80 1.28
C VAL A 47 15.30 -16.15 2.71
N ALA A 48 15.33 -17.43 3.05
CA ALA A 48 15.13 -17.90 4.42
C ALA A 48 16.46 -18.40 4.99
N GLU A 49 16.83 -17.89 6.15
CA GLU A 49 18.04 -18.24 6.88
C GLU A 49 17.66 -18.88 8.21
N GLN A 50 18.31 -20.01 8.54
CA GLN A 50 18.17 -20.61 9.85
C GLN A 50 18.79 -19.68 10.89
N VAL A 51 18.03 -19.36 11.94
CA VAL A 51 18.54 -18.61 13.10
C VAL A 51 19.37 -19.53 14.01
N PRO A 52 20.34 -19.01 14.79
CA PRO A 52 21.09 -19.80 15.75
C PRO A 52 20.16 -20.58 16.67
N ASP A 53 20.43 -21.88 16.84
CA ASP A 53 19.63 -22.81 17.65
C ASP A 53 18.15 -22.98 17.20
N GLY A 54 17.77 -22.44 16.04
CA GLY A 54 16.45 -22.56 15.45
C GLY A 54 16.22 -23.91 14.74
N PRO A 55 14.95 -24.24 14.41
CA PRO A 55 14.65 -25.46 13.66
C PRO A 55 15.36 -25.45 12.30
N PRO A 56 15.73 -26.61 11.74
CA PRO A 56 16.27 -26.68 10.40
C PRO A 56 15.23 -26.18 9.38
N ILE A 57 15.71 -25.71 8.22
CA ILE A 57 14.82 -25.26 7.15
C ILE A 57 14.03 -26.45 6.60
N GLN A 58 12.70 -26.36 6.66
CA GLN A 58 11.78 -27.39 6.22
C GLN A 58 10.77 -26.84 5.22
N ARG A 59 10.43 -27.65 4.21
CA ARG A 59 9.43 -27.29 3.18
C ARG A 59 8.09 -26.85 3.78
N GLY A 60 7.64 -27.52 4.85
CA GLY A 60 6.37 -27.22 5.49
C GLY A 60 6.31 -25.81 6.08
N GLU A 61 7.40 -25.35 6.70
CA GLU A 61 7.49 -24.01 7.27
C GLU A 61 7.65 -22.94 6.18
N LEU A 62 8.45 -23.21 5.15
CA LEU A 62 8.57 -22.31 4.00
C LEU A 62 7.23 -22.05 3.31
N ALA A 63 6.36 -23.07 3.21
CA ALA A 63 5.04 -22.95 2.59
C ALA A 63 4.04 -22.10 3.40
N LYS A 64 4.31 -21.86 4.70
CA LYS A 64 3.45 -21.05 5.57
C LYS A 64 3.81 -19.56 5.53
N ILE A 65 4.96 -19.20 4.98
CA ILE A 65 5.39 -17.79 4.91
C ILE A 65 4.39 -17.03 4.03
N SER A 66 3.63 -16.11 4.63
CA SER A 66 2.74 -15.21 3.91
C SER A 66 3.52 -14.03 3.34
N MET A 67 3.20 -13.62 2.12
CA MET A 67 3.82 -12.45 1.48
C MET A 67 3.23 -11.14 1.98
N GLU A 68 2.00 -11.19 2.50
CA GLU A 68 1.22 -10.00 2.85
C GLU A 68 1.91 -9.10 3.88
N PRO A 69 2.52 -9.61 4.98
CA PRO A 69 3.21 -8.75 5.94
C PRO A 69 4.37 -7.97 5.33
N PHE A 70 5.17 -8.62 4.47
CA PHE A 70 6.30 -7.98 3.79
C PHE A 70 5.84 -6.86 2.85
N VAL A 71 4.77 -7.11 2.09
CA VAL A 71 4.17 -6.12 1.18
C VAL A 71 3.60 -4.93 1.97
N ARG A 72 2.92 -5.19 3.10
CA ARG A 72 2.40 -4.13 3.98
C ARG A 72 3.52 -3.29 4.58
N GLU A 73 4.61 -3.92 5.03
CA GLU A 73 5.75 -3.19 5.60
C GLU A 73 6.46 -2.34 4.54
N ALA A 74 6.70 -2.89 3.33
CA ALA A 74 7.27 -2.11 2.23
C ALA A 74 6.41 -0.90 1.86
N ALA A 75 5.09 -1.06 1.86
CA ALA A 75 4.17 0.04 1.65
C ALA A 75 4.10 1.02 2.82
N ARG A 76 4.39 0.59 4.05
CA ARG A 76 4.49 1.48 5.21
C ARG A 76 5.70 2.40 5.08
N GLU A 77 6.81 1.88 4.57
CA GLU A 77 8.02 2.68 4.32
C GLU A 77 7.83 3.77 3.24
N ILE A 78 6.85 3.59 2.35
CA ILE A 78 6.54 4.52 1.27
C ILE A 78 5.15 5.13 1.47
N SER A 79 5.10 6.39 1.85
CA SER A 79 3.82 7.06 2.06
C SER A 79 3.88 8.48 1.51
N MET A 80 4.49 8.75 0.34
CA MET A 80 4.64 10.13 -0.14
C MET A 80 3.95 10.39 -1.49
N LEU A 81 2.97 11.29 -1.48
CA LEU A 81 2.33 11.86 -2.67
C LEU A 81 3.19 13.00 -3.23
N THR A 82 3.37 13.03 -4.55
CA THR A 82 3.94 14.19 -5.25
C THR A 82 2.87 15.00 -5.96
N GLY A 83 2.88 16.33 -5.76
CA GLY A 83 2.01 17.30 -6.43
C GLY A 83 2.72 18.64 -6.61
N GLU A 84 2.04 19.63 -7.22
CA GLU A 84 2.56 20.95 -7.67
C GLU A 84 3.48 21.65 -6.64
N GLY A 85 4.75 21.23 -6.62
CA GLY A 85 5.85 21.84 -5.88
C GLY A 85 6.40 21.08 -4.66
N LYS A 86 5.75 20.05 -4.08
CA LYS A 86 6.27 19.34 -2.88
C LYS A 86 5.83 17.87 -2.76
N SER A 87 6.68 17.06 -2.12
CA SER A 87 6.34 15.73 -1.62
C SER A 87 5.66 15.84 -0.25
N ARG A 88 4.53 15.16 -0.04
CA ARG A 88 3.78 15.15 1.24
C ARG A 88 3.44 13.72 1.67
N PRO A 89 3.55 13.37 2.96
CA PRO A 89 3.14 12.05 3.38
C PRO A 89 1.61 11.85 3.28
N ILE A 90 1.16 10.72 2.73
CA ILE A 90 -0.24 10.31 2.57
C ILE A 90 -0.90 10.10 3.94
N ALA A 91 -0.18 9.44 4.85
CA ALA A 91 -0.63 9.24 6.24
C ALA A 91 -0.68 10.55 7.03
N SER A 92 0.05 11.60 6.59
CA SER A 92 0.12 12.90 7.27
C SER A 92 -0.73 13.96 6.59
N ALA A 93 -1.87 13.60 6.00
CA ALA A 93 -2.88 14.56 5.54
C ALA A 93 -4.00 14.70 6.60
N PRO A 94 -3.72 15.23 7.82
CA PRO A 94 -4.69 15.28 8.90
C PRO A 94 -5.94 16.04 8.48
N GLU A 95 -5.81 17.12 7.71
CA GLU A 95 -6.94 17.90 7.21
C GLU A 95 -7.94 17.05 6.38
N PHE A 96 -7.43 16.14 5.55
CA PHE A 96 -8.28 15.21 4.79
C PHE A 96 -8.95 14.19 5.70
N TRP A 97 -8.20 13.62 6.65
CA TRP A 97 -8.72 12.62 7.59
C TRP A 97 -9.73 13.22 8.58
N ASP A 98 -9.42 14.35 9.18
CA ASP A 98 -10.28 15.09 10.12
C ASP A 98 -11.59 15.49 9.44
N LYS A 99 -11.51 16.04 8.22
CA LYS A 99 -12.69 16.39 7.41
C LYS A 99 -13.53 15.17 7.06
N LEU A 100 -12.88 14.07 6.67
CA LEU A 100 -13.57 12.84 6.29
C LEU A 100 -14.21 12.17 7.52
N GLU A 101 -13.56 12.20 8.67
CA GLU A 101 -14.10 11.69 9.93
C GLU A 101 -15.33 12.49 10.37
N ALA A 102 -15.26 13.83 10.28
CA ALA A 102 -16.35 14.72 10.67
C ALA A 102 -17.55 14.66 9.72
N THR A 103 -17.31 14.60 8.41
CA THR A 103 -18.38 14.77 7.41
C THR A 103 -18.81 13.47 6.75
N LYS A 104 -17.96 12.44 6.76
CA LYS A 104 -18.11 11.22 5.97
C LYS A 104 -18.34 11.49 4.48
N THR A 105 -17.79 12.61 3.97
CA THR A 105 -17.91 13.04 2.58
C THR A 105 -16.56 13.41 1.98
N VAL A 106 -16.46 13.25 0.66
CA VAL A 106 -15.33 13.67 -0.17
C VAL A 106 -15.83 14.71 -1.16
N SER A 107 -15.28 15.91 -1.10
CA SER A 107 -15.52 17.02 -2.03
C SER A 107 -14.53 16.99 -3.20
N ASP A 108 -14.71 17.85 -4.21
CA ASP A 108 -13.87 17.84 -5.42
C ASP A 108 -12.40 18.17 -5.11
N GLU A 109 -12.14 19.05 -4.14
CA GLU A 109 -10.79 19.37 -3.66
C GLU A 109 -10.06 18.20 -3.01
N ASP A 110 -10.80 17.20 -2.50
CA ASP A 110 -10.22 16.04 -1.83
C ASP A 110 -9.90 14.90 -2.81
N LEU A 111 -10.36 14.98 -4.06
CA LEU A 111 -10.19 13.92 -5.07
C LEU A 111 -8.72 13.56 -5.36
N PRO A 112 -7.76 14.50 -5.42
CA PRO A 112 -6.35 14.16 -5.56
C PRO A 112 -5.83 13.31 -4.40
N GLN A 113 -6.19 13.68 -3.16
CA GLN A 113 -5.78 12.95 -1.97
C GLN A 113 -6.44 11.57 -1.89
N LEU A 114 -7.72 11.47 -2.27
CA LEU A 114 -8.44 10.21 -2.38
C LEU A 114 -7.77 9.26 -3.39
N ALA A 115 -7.38 9.76 -4.56
CA ALA A 115 -6.70 8.98 -5.59
C ALA A 115 -5.32 8.49 -5.12
N ALA A 116 -4.56 9.34 -4.43
CA ALA A 116 -3.28 8.97 -3.82
C ALA A 116 -3.44 7.85 -2.79
N LEU A 117 -4.42 7.99 -1.89
CA LEU A 117 -4.73 6.97 -0.90
C LEU A 117 -5.19 5.67 -1.54
N TYR A 118 -6.02 5.73 -2.59
CA TYR A 118 -6.42 4.55 -3.35
C TYR A 118 -5.21 3.80 -3.91
N ARG A 119 -4.26 4.50 -4.54
CA ARG A 119 -3.02 3.90 -5.07
C ARG A 119 -2.17 3.29 -3.96
N TRP A 120 -2.02 3.99 -2.85
CA TRP A 120 -1.24 3.51 -1.71
C TRP A 120 -1.84 2.26 -1.07
N VAL A 121 -3.17 2.19 -0.93
CA VAL A 121 -3.85 0.97 -0.47
C VAL A 121 -3.73 -0.13 -1.51
N ARG A 122 -3.84 0.19 -2.81
CA ARG A 122 -3.70 -0.78 -3.91
C ARG A 122 -2.29 -1.38 -3.98
N LEU A 123 -1.25 -0.64 -3.58
CA LEU A 123 0.11 -1.17 -3.45
C LEU A 123 0.19 -2.33 -2.44
N GLN A 124 -0.56 -2.23 -1.35
CA GLN A 124 -0.56 -3.18 -0.25
C GLN A 124 -1.46 -4.38 -0.49
N ASP A 125 -2.66 -4.10 -1.00
CA ASP A 125 -3.75 -5.04 -1.03
C ASP A 125 -4.54 -4.87 -2.33
N GLY A 126 -4.96 -5.98 -2.92
CA GLY A 126 -5.80 -5.98 -4.12
C GLY A 126 -7.23 -5.48 -3.89
N ARG A 127 -7.62 -5.12 -2.65
CA ARG A 127 -9.00 -4.72 -2.29
C ARG A 127 -9.11 -3.27 -1.76
N PRO A 128 -8.63 -2.25 -2.48
CA PRO A 128 -8.55 -0.88 -1.97
C PRO A 128 -9.90 -0.29 -1.57
N THR A 129 -10.96 -0.54 -2.34
CA THR A 129 -12.31 -0.06 -2.01
C THR A 129 -12.81 -0.61 -0.67
N THR A 130 -12.53 -1.87 -0.36
CA THR A 130 -13.00 -2.51 0.88
C THR A 130 -12.27 -1.94 2.09
N ILE A 131 -10.95 -1.78 1.98
CA ILE A 131 -10.13 -1.19 3.05
C ILE A 131 -10.55 0.25 3.30
N MET A 132 -10.62 1.06 2.25
CA MET A 132 -11.03 2.47 2.38
C MET A 132 -12.45 2.58 2.97
N ALA A 133 -13.39 1.72 2.56
CA ALA A 133 -14.74 1.72 3.11
C ALA A 133 -14.75 1.43 4.61
N ARG A 134 -13.96 0.45 5.06
CA ARG A 134 -13.79 0.15 6.48
C ARG A 134 -13.14 1.32 7.22
N ASP A 135 -12.04 1.84 6.70
CA ASP A 135 -11.23 2.87 7.39
C ASP A 135 -11.98 4.21 7.48
N PHE A 136 -12.82 4.52 6.50
CA PHE A 136 -13.66 5.72 6.50
C PHE A 136 -14.98 5.54 7.25
N ASP A 137 -15.33 4.31 7.63
CA ASP A 137 -16.63 3.92 8.18
C ASP A 137 -17.80 4.32 7.25
N VAL A 138 -17.72 3.89 5.98
CA VAL A 138 -18.76 4.12 4.96
C VAL A 138 -19.00 2.86 4.12
N SER A 139 -20.08 2.84 3.35
CA SER A 139 -20.33 1.72 2.43
C SER A 139 -19.30 1.64 1.29
N PRO A 140 -18.95 0.44 0.78
CA PRO A 140 -18.13 0.29 -0.43
C PRO A 140 -18.74 1.00 -1.66
N ALA A 141 -20.06 1.09 -1.74
CA ALA A 141 -20.73 1.82 -2.81
C ALA A 141 -20.45 3.32 -2.76
N THR A 142 -20.34 3.89 -1.56
CA THR A 142 -19.96 5.30 -1.35
C THR A 142 -18.55 5.54 -1.87
N VAL A 143 -17.58 4.71 -1.48
CA VAL A 143 -16.19 4.82 -1.96
C VAL A 143 -16.12 4.71 -3.48
N ARG A 144 -16.85 3.74 -4.08
CA ARG A 144 -16.90 3.61 -5.55
C ARG A 144 -17.39 4.88 -6.24
N ARG A 145 -18.41 5.56 -5.70
CA ARG A 145 -18.89 6.83 -6.27
C ARG A 145 -17.83 7.93 -6.20
N TRP A 146 -17.09 8.01 -5.10
CA TRP A 146 -15.98 8.98 -4.99
C TRP A 146 -14.84 8.66 -5.97
N LEU A 147 -14.50 7.39 -6.14
CA LEU A 147 -13.50 6.97 -7.12
C LEU A 147 -13.94 7.21 -8.57
N VAL A 148 -15.24 7.08 -8.88
CA VAL A 148 -15.78 7.48 -10.20
C VAL A 148 -15.54 8.97 -10.43
N ARG A 149 -15.85 9.83 -9.46
CA ARG A 149 -15.59 11.28 -9.54
C ARG A 149 -14.10 11.59 -9.70
N ALA A 150 -13.22 10.87 -9.00
CA ALA A 150 -11.77 11.02 -9.18
C ALA A 150 -11.31 10.62 -10.60
N VAL A 151 -11.96 9.64 -11.24
CA VAL A 151 -11.72 9.29 -12.64
C VAL A 151 -12.20 10.39 -13.58
N GLU A 152 -13.42 10.89 -13.39
CA GLU A 152 -14.00 11.96 -14.20
C GLU A 152 -13.19 13.26 -14.11
N ALA A 153 -12.61 13.56 -12.94
CA ALA A 153 -11.72 14.70 -12.72
C ALA A 153 -10.27 14.48 -13.19
N GLY A 154 -9.93 13.29 -13.70
CA GLY A 154 -8.59 12.97 -14.21
C GLY A 154 -7.53 12.70 -13.14
N HIS A 155 -7.92 12.54 -11.87
CA HIS A 155 -7.00 12.20 -10.78
C HIS A 155 -6.72 10.70 -10.68
N LEU A 156 -7.58 9.86 -11.28
CA LEU A 156 -7.42 8.42 -11.39
C LEU A 156 -7.76 7.96 -12.82
N THR A 157 -7.15 6.89 -13.31
CA THR A 157 -7.54 6.29 -14.58
C THR A 157 -8.55 5.16 -14.37
N GLN A 158 -9.35 4.88 -15.40
CA GLN A 158 -10.28 3.74 -15.37
C GLN A 158 -9.54 2.39 -15.31
N GLU A 159 -8.33 2.32 -15.87
CA GLU A 159 -7.48 1.14 -15.81
C GLU A 159 -7.01 0.85 -14.38
N GLU A 160 -6.54 1.87 -13.65
CA GLU A 160 -6.16 1.75 -12.24
C GLU A 160 -7.31 1.23 -11.36
N ARG A 161 -8.56 1.59 -11.68
CA ARG A 161 -9.74 1.17 -10.91
C ARG A 161 -10.13 -0.29 -11.15
N THR A 162 -9.78 -0.86 -12.30
CA THR A 162 -10.33 -2.14 -12.78
C THR A 162 -9.35 -3.30 -12.73
N LYS A 163 -8.03 -3.04 -12.65
CA LYS A 163 -6.95 -4.03 -12.57
C LYS A 163 -6.31 -4.06 -11.18
#